data_AF-A0A929ZE86-F1
#
_entry.id   AF-A0A929ZE86-F1
#
_cell.length_a   1.000
_cell.length_b   1.000
_cell.length_c   1.000
_cell.angle_alpha   90.00
_cell.angle_beta   90.00
_cell.angle_gamma   90.00
#
_symmetry.space_group_name_H-M   'P 1'
#
loop_
_entity.id
_entity.type
_entity.pdbx_description
1 polymer ?
#
loop_
_entity_poly.entity_id
_entity_poly.type
_entity_poly.pdbx_seq_one_letter_code
_entity_poly.pdbx_strand_id
1 'polypeptide(L)'
;GPLTVHGIYPRGSQGGLEQEDLGEVTVTKADGSMFQGYRTHFKQNIGLSVRDWRYVVRIANIDMKSIKEDISAGPNLINLMIRAEEKMHSLTGCRPVWYMNQELRTFLRLQKNKVHGSTITEDMEMGKMVTRANGIPVRKIDALLSTEARVTA
;
A
#
# COMPACT_ATOMS: atom_id res chain seq x y z
N GLY A 1 4.82 13.60 -4.24
CA GLY A 1 5.77 14.72 -4.15
C GLY A 1 5.01 16.00 -3.83
N PRO A 2 5.68 17.13 -3.54
CA PRO A 2 5.00 18.35 -3.06
C PRO A 2 3.95 18.93 -4.03
N LEU A 3 4.13 18.71 -5.33
CA LEU A 3 3.21 19.16 -6.38
C LEU A 3 2.20 18.10 -6.82
N THR A 4 2.31 16.86 -6.33
CA THR A 4 1.45 15.74 -6.75
C THR A 4 0.59 15.27 -5.58
N VAL A 5 0.97 14.16 -4.94
CA VAL A 5 0.33 13.64 -3.74
C VAL A 5 1.31 13.64 -2.58
N HIS A 6 0.89 14.14 -1.44
CA HIS A 6 1.69 14.19 -0.21
C HIS A 6 0.81 14.21 1.04
N GLY A 7 1.39 13.76 2.16
CA GLY A 7 0.76 13.88 3.47
C GLY A 7 0.79 15.32 3.97
N ILE A 8 -0.24 15.70 4.71
CA ILE A 8 -0.36 17.01 5.37
C ILE A 8 -0.57 16.80 6.87
N TYR A 9 -0.20 17.80 7.64
CA TYR A 9 -0.44 17.87 9.08
C TYR A 9 -0.81 19.32 9.45
N PRO A 10 -1.54 19.54 10.55
CA PRO A 10 -1.93 20.88 10.98
C PRO A 10 -0.73 21.82 11.18
N ARG A 11 -0.93 23.10 10.87
CA ARG A 11 0.10 24.11 11.10
C ARG A 11 0.37 24.22 12.61
N GLY A 12 1.64 24.13 13.00
CA GLY A 12 2.05 24.19 14.40
C GLY A 12 2.07 22.85 15.13
N SER A 13 1.61 21.76 14.52
CA SER A 13 1.89 20.39 15.00
C SER A 13 3.05 19.76 14.23
N GLN A 14 3.64 18.69 14.77
CA GLN A 14 4.60 17.89 14.04
C GLN A 14 3.86 16.77 13.28
N GLY A 15 4.36 16.42 12.10
CA GLY A 15 3.86 15.28 11.36
C GLY A 15 4.47 13.98 11.90
N GLY A 16 3.64 12.97 12.16
CA GLY A 16 4.10 11.67 12.66
C GLY A 16 3.29 11.19 13.85
N LEU A 17 3.80 10.14 14.50
CA LEU A 17 3.28 9.64 15.78
C LEU A 17 4.05 10.34 16.91
N GLU A 18 3.35 11.21 17.63
CA GLU A 18 3.83 11.82 18.87
C GLU A 18 3.51 10.87 20.03
N GLN A 19 4.52 10.53 20.83
CA GLN A 19 4.37 9.77 22.07
C GLN A 19 4.80 10.66 23.24
N GLU A 20 3.90 10.91 24.17
CA GLU A 20 4.14 11.65 25.40
C GLU A 20 3.89 10.73 26.58
N ASP A 21 4.94 10.47 27.37
CA ASP A 21 4.78 9.78 28.64
C ASP A 21 4.33 10.78 29.71
N LEU A 22 3.13 10.57 30.26
CA LEU A 22 2.55 11.42 31.31
C LEU A 22 2.92 10.92 32.71
N GLY A 23 3.61 9.78 32.80
CA GLY A 23 4.06 9.20 34.06
C GLY A 23 2.92 8.64 34.91
N GLU A 24 3.15 8.60 36.22
CA GLU A 24 2.19 8.09 37.19
C GLU A 24 1.10 9.13 37.47
N VAL A 25 -0.15 8.74 37.31
CA VAL A 25 -1.33 9.58 37.51
C VAL A 25 -2.37 8.83 38.34
N THR A 26 -3.00 9.54 39.25
CA THR A 26 -4.14 9.02 40.01
C THR A 26 -5.37 8.99 39.12
N VAL A 27 -6.00 7.82 39.01
CA VAL A 27 -7.21 7.60 38.23
C VAL A 27 -8.36 7.30 39.20
N THR A 28 -9.45 8.05 39.05
CA THR A 28 -10.69 7.83 39.80
C THR A 28 -11.55 6.79 39.07
N LYS A 29 -11.96 5.74 39.77
CA LYS A 29 -12.88 4.72 39.27
C LYS A 29 -14.33 5.19 39.40
N ALA A 30 -15.24 4.46 38.75
CA ALA A 30 -16.68 4.75 38.78
C ALA A 30 -17.30 4.65 40.20
N ASP A 31 -16.68 3.90 41.10
CA ASP A 31 -17.07 3.75 42.51
C ASP A 31 -16.51 4.87 43.42
N GLY A 32 -15.77 5.83 42.86
CA GLY A 32 -15.12 6.91 43.61
C GLY A 32 -13.79 6.52 44.26
N SER A 33 -13.36 5.26 44.18
CA SER A 33 -12.04 4.85 44.64
C SER A 33 -10.93 5.34 43.71
N MET A 34 -9.77 5.66 44.27
CA MET A 34 -8.62 6.13 43.52
C MET A 34 -7.53 5.06 43.46
N PHE A 35 -6.88 4.93 42.30
CA PHE A 35 -5.69 4.09 42.15
C PHE A 35 -4.62 4.81 41.34
N GLN A 36 -3.36 4.47 41.57
CA GLN A 36 -2.22 4.98 40.81
C GLN A 36 -2.00 4.12 39.57
N GLY A 37 -1.81 4.77 38.41
CA GLY A 37 -1.49 4.08 37.17
C GLY A 37 -0.63 4.95 36.26
N TYR A 38 0.17 4.31 35.42
CA TYR A 38 0.96 5.01 34.40
C TYR A 38 0.09 5.35 33.19
N ARG A 39 0.32 6.52 32.58
CA ARG A 39 -0.40 6.95 31.39
C ARG A 39 0.57 7.44 30.31
N THR A 40 0.34 7.01 29.09
CA THR A 40 1.06 7.50 27.91
C THR A 40 0.04 7.96 26.88
N HIS A 41 0.28 9.11 26.27
CA HIS A 41 -0.54 9.68 25.22
C HIS A 41 0.12 9.46 23.87
N PHE A 42 -0.60 8.81 22.96
CA PHE A 42 -0.19 8.64 21.57
C PHE A 42 -1.08 9.50 20.70
N LYS A 43 -0.48 10.40 19.92
CA LYS A 43 -1.20 11.35 19.07
C LYS A 43 -0.63 11.30 17.66
N GLN A 44 -1.52 11.24 16.68
CA GLN A 44 -1.13 11.20 15.27
C GLN A 44 -2.12 12.03 14.45
N ASN A 45 -1.64 13.18 13.95
CA ASN A 45 -2.43 14.08 13.12
C ASN A 45 -1.95 14.01 11.66
N ILE A 46 -2.72 13.34 10.80
CA ILE A 46 -2.34 13.12 9.40
C ILE A 46 -3.54 13.37 8.50
N GLY A 47 -3.30 14.06 7.39
CA GLY A 47 -4.19 14.11 6.24
C GLY A 47 -3.42 13.78 4.95
N LEU A 48 -4.15 13.68 3.85
CA LEU A 48 -3.60 13.46 2.52
C LEU A 48 -4.08 14.56 1.58
N SER A 49 -3.16 15.19 0.86
CA SER A 49 -3.48 16.12 -0.21
C SER A 49 -3.23 15.48 -1.57
N VAL A 50 -4.26 15.46 -2.42
CA VAL A 50 -4.17 15.08 -3.83
C VAL A 50 -4.25 16.38 -4.65
N ARG A 51 -3.09 16.96 -4.98
CA ARG A 51 -3.03 18.21 -5.76
C ARG A 51 -3.22 17.96 -7.25
N ASP A 52 -2.66 16.86 -7.75
CA ASP A 52 -2.85 16.40 -9.12
C ASP A 52 -3.27 14.93 -9.11
N TRP A 53 -4.52 14.68 -9.51
CA TRP A 53 -5.12 13.35 -9.55
C TRP A 53 -4.49 12.45 -10.63
N ARG A 54 -3.84 13.03 -11.65
CA ARG A 54 -3.24 12.28 -12.77
C ARG A 54 -2.02 11.45 -12.34
N TYR A 55 -1.50 11.70 -11.15
CA TYR A 55 -0.38 10.96 -10.54
C TYR A 55 -0.84 9.81 -9.63
N VAL A 56 -2.14 9.52 -9.59
CA VAL A 56 -2.71 8.37 -8.89
C VAL A 56 -3.52 7.54 -9.87
N VAL A 57 -3.19 6.26 -9.96
CA VAL A 57 -3.94 5.30 -10.77
C VAL A 57 -4.43 4.17 -9.87
N ARG A 58 -5.74 3.90 -9.95
CA ARG A 58 -6.37 2.75 -9.28
C ARG A 58 -6.80 1.73 -10.33
N ILE A 59 -6.39 0.48 -10.15
CA ILE A 59 -6.90 -0.67 -10.90
C ILE A 59 -7.98 -1.31 -10.04
N ALA A 60 -9.25 -0.96 -10.31
CA ALA A 60 -10.39 -1.47 -9.53
C ALA A 60 -10.89 -2.82 -10.07
N ASN A 61 -11.73 -3.49 -9.28
CA ASN A 61 -12.49 -4.69 -9.68
C ASN A 61 -11.62 -5.89 -10.09
N ILE A 62 -10.51 -6.11 -9.39
CA ILE A 62 -9.69 -7.32 -9.59
C ILE A 62 -10.32 -8.46 -8.78
N ASP A 63 -10.91 -9.44 -9.46
CA ASP A 63 -11.46 -10.62 -8.81
C ASP A 63 -10.36 -11.65 -8.50
N MET A 64 -10.05 -11.77 -7.21
CA MET A 64 -9.07 -12.71 -6.66
C MET A 64 -9.42 -14.18 -6.88
N LYS A 65 -10.68 -14.53 -7.15
CA LYS A 65 -11.07 -15.91 -7.46
C LYS A 65 -10.76 -16.31 -8.90
N SER A 66 -10.75 -15.33 -9.79
CA SER A 66 -10.53 -15.53 -11.22
C SER A 66 -9.06 -15.48 -11.63
N ILE A 67 -8.19 -14.94 -10.78
CA ILE A 67 -6.78 -14.76 -11.09
C ILE A 67 -6.05 -16.10 -11.11
N LYS A 68 -5.24 -16.32 -12.15
CA LYS A 68 -4.45 -17.54 -12.33
C LYS A 68 -2.98 -17.20 -12.57
N GLU A 69 -2.12 -18.15 -12.24
CA GLU A 69 -0.67 -18.05 -12.43
C GLU A 69 -0.26 -18.13 -13.91
N ASP A 70 -1.02 -18.88 -14.71
CA ASP A 70 -0.75 -19.16 -16.12
C ASP A 70 -1.27 -18.12 -17.10
N ILE A 71 -2.01 -17.11 -16.61
CA ILE A 71 -2.60 -16.05 -17.42
C ILE A 71 -3.49 -16.62 -18.56
N SER A 72 -3.99 -17.86 -18.41
CA SER A 72 -4.85 -18.50 -19.42
C SER A 72 -6.27 -17.91 -19.41
N ALA A 73 -6.69 -17.44 -18.23
CA ALA A 73 -7.96 -16.77 -17.99
C ALA A 73 -7.81 -15.79 -16.82
N GLY A 74 -8.72 -14.80 -16.76
CA GLY A 74 -8.74 -13.80 -15.70
C GLY A 74 -7.78 -12.62 -15.92
N PRO A 75 -7.58 -11.78 -14.89
CA PRO A 75 -6.78 -10.56 -15.00
C PRO A 75 -5.28 -10.84 -15.11
N ASN A 76 -4.66 -10.34 -16.18
CA ASN A 76 -3.19 -10.28 -16.32
C ASN A 76 -2.65 -9.04 -15.60
N LEU A 77 -1.99 -9.24 -14.45
CA LEU A 77 -1.50 -8.13 -13.63
C LEU A 77 -0.39 -7.35 -14.31
N ILE A 78 0.49 -8.00 -15.07
CA ILE A 78 1.60 -7.35 -15.77
C ILE A 78 1.05 -6.35 -16.80
N ASN A 79 0.11 -6.78 -17.64
CA ASN A 79 -0.50 -5.92 -18.65
C ASN A 79 -1.32 -4.78 -18.02
N LEU A 80 -2.02 -5.05 -16.91
CA LEU A 80 -2.77 -4.02 -16.19
C LEU A 80 -1.85 -2.97 -15.57
N MET A 81 -0.71 -3.39 -15.01
CA MET A 81 0.31 -2.48 -14.47
C MET A 81 0.95 -1.63 -15.56
N ILE A 82 1.29 -2.20 -16.71
CA ILE A 82 1.82 -1.44 -17.87
C ILE A 82 0.80 -0.40 -18.33
N ARG A 83 -0.47 -0.78 -18.52
CA ARG A 83 -1.53 0.16 -18.90
C ARG A 83 -1.76 1.27 -17.87
N ALA A 84 -1.56 0.97 -16.59
CA ALA A 84 -1.66 1.95 -15.52
C ALA A 84 -0.45 2.90 -15.49
N GLU A 85 0.74 2.40 -15.82
CA GLU A 85 1.96 3.20 -15.96
C GLU A 85 1.83 4.21 -17.11
N GLU A 86 1.39 3.76 -18.29
CA GLU A 86 1.18 4.61 -19.47
C GLU A 86 0.05 5.64 -19.30
N LYS A 87 -0.83 5.47 -18.32
CA LYS A 87 -1.86 6.47 -17.98
C LYS A 87 -1.31 7.64 -17.17
N MET A 88 -0.16 7.48 -16.52
CA MET A 88 0.45 8.58 -15.77
C MET A 88 1.05 9.61 -16.73
N HIS A 89 0.84 10.89 -16.45
CA HIS A 89 1.31 11.97 -17.32
C HIS A 89 2.85 12.02 -17.45
N SER A 90 3.58 11.78 -16.35
CA SER A 90 5.04 11.66 -16.34
C SER A 90 5.50 11.01 -15.04
N LEU A 91 6.53 10.18 -15.10
CA LEU A 91 7.22 9.62 -13.93
C LEU A 91 8.32 10.56 -13.40
N THR A 92 8.62 11.65 -14.12
CA THR A 92 9.65 12.62 -13.75
C THR A 92 9.14 13.56 -12.65
N GLY A 93 9.97 13.83 -11.64
CA GLY A 93 9.61 14.72 -10.53
C GLY A 93 8.69 14.10 -9.47
N CYS A 94 8.33 12.82 -9.61
CA CYS A 94 7.62 12.07 -8.59
C CYS A 94 8.45 10.86 -8.11
N ARG A 95 8.06 10.29 -6.97
CA ARG A 95 8.61 9.04 -6.44
C ARG A 95 7.49 8.00 -6.48
N PRO A 96 7.23 7.37 -7.64
CA PRO A 96 6.11 6.46 -7.79
C PRO A 96 6.33 5.21 -6.96
N VAL A 97 5.23 4.62 -6.47
CA VAL A 97 5.23 3.41 -5.64
C VAL A 97 3.97 2.62 -5.96
N TRP A 98 4.11 1.31 -6.14
CA TRP A 98 2.96 0.41 -6.22
C TRP A 98 2.54 -0.03 -4.82
N TYR A 99 1.24 0.00 -4.55
CA TYR A 99 0.65 -0.53 -3.33
C TYR A 99 -0.31 -1.66 -3.68
N MET A 100 -0.14 -2.80 -3.04
CA MET A 100 -0.99 -3.98 -3.22
C MET A 100 -1.03 -4.81 -1.94
N ASN A 101 -2.10 -5.58 -1.78
CA ASN A 101 -2.24 -6.53 -0.69
C ASN A 101 -1.26 -7.71 -0.86
N GLN A 102 -1.16 -8.54 0.18
CA GLN A 102 -0.29 -9.72 0.16
C GLN A 102 -0.64 -10.70 -0.96
N GLU A 103 -1.94 -10.97 -1.16
CA GLU A 103 -2.40 -11.97 -2.12
C GLU A 103 -2.11 -11.55 -3.57
N LEU A 104 -2.42 -10.30 -3.97
CA LEU A 104 -2.09 -9.82 -5.32
C LEU A 104 -0.58 -9.82 -5.57
N ARG A 105 0.21 -9.49 -4.53
CA ARG A 105 1.67 -9.53 -4.66
C ARG A 105 2.20 -10.94 -4.90
N THR A 106 1.58 -11.95 -4.29
CA THR A 106 1.90 -13.36 -4.54
C THR A 106 1.55 -13.74 -5.97
N PHE A 107 0.34 -13.44 -6.45
CA PHE A 107 -0.06 -13.74 -7.83
C PHE A 107 0.77 -13.00 -8.87
N LEU A 108 1.19 -11.76 -8.60
CA LEU A 108 2.10 -11.01 -9.48
C LEU A 108 3.45 -11.72 -9.62
N ARG A 109 3.98 -12.31 -8.54
CA ARG A 109 5.21 -13.11 -8.59
C ARG A 109 5.01 -14.38 -9.41
N LEU A 110 3.91 -15.09 -9.17
CA LEU A 110 3.59 -16.35 -9.87
C LEU A 110 3.40 -16.13 -11.38
N GLN A 111 2.60 -15.13 -11.77
CA GLN A 111 2.40 -14.76 -13.18
C GLN A 111 3.73 -14.37 -13.86
N LYS A 112 4.58 -13.61 -13.16
CA LYS A 112 5.90 -13.22 -13.69
C LYS A 112 6.82 -14.43 -13.88
N ASN A 113 6.90 -15.31 -12.89
CA ASN A 113 7.72 -16.53 -12.98
C ASN A 113 7.26 -17.42 -14.13
N LYS A 114 5.94 -17.54 -14.36
CA LYS A 114 5.40 -18.35 -15.43
C LYS A 114 5.72 -17.79 -16.82
N VAL A 115 5.60 -16.48 -17.01
CA VAL A 115 5.95 -15.80 -18.28
C VAL A 115 7.45 -15.92 -18.58
N HIS A 116 8.30 -15.85 -17.55
CA HIS A 116 9.75 -15.97 -17.69
C HIS A 116 10.29 -17.39 -17.47
N GLY A 117 9.43 -18.42 -17.52
CA GLY A 117 9.82 -19.79 -17.20
C GLY A 117 11.00 -20.32 -18.02
N SER A 118 11.16 -19.86 -19.26
CA SER A 118 12.28 -20.25 -20.14
C SER A 118 13.62 -19.58 -19.82
N THR A 119 13.66 -18.60 -18.92
CA THR A 119 14.86 -17.81 -18.58
C THR A 119 15.29 -18.03 -17.13
N ILE A 120 14.61 -18.92 -16.40
CA ILE A 120 14.92 -19.26 -15.01
C ILE A 120 15.94 -20.41 -15.00
N THR A 121 17.04 -20.23 -14.30
CA THR A 121 18.03 -21.28 -14.01
C THR A 121 17.60 -22.12 -12.80
N GLU A 122 18.14 -23.34 -12.66
CA GLU A 122 17.83 -24.29 -11.56
C GLU A 122 17.93 -23.65 -10.16
N ASP A 123 18.96 -22.84 -9.90
CA ASP A 123 19.12 -22.10 -8.64
C ASP A 123 18.10 -20.95 -8.41
N MET A 124 17.27 -20.62 -9.40
CA MET A 124 16.32 -19.50 -9.40
C MET A 124 14.86 -19.97 -9.57
N GLU A 125 14.58 -21.27 -9.43
CA GLU A 125 13.27 -21.89 -9.68
C GLU A 125 12.11 -21.27 -8.89
N MET A 126 12.35 -20.81 -7.65
CA MET A 126 11.33 -20.11 -6.86
C MET A 126 11.09 -18.65 -7.32
N GLY A 127 11.89 -18.16 -8.26
CA GLY A 127 11.94 -16.78 -8.72
C GLY A 127 12.38 -15.79 -7.65
N LYS A 128 12.66 -14.55 -8.05
CA LYS A 128 12.99 -13.46 -7.12
C LYS A 128 11.72 -12.78 -6.59
N MET A 129 11.77 -12.29 -5.35
CA MET A 129 10.69 -11.48 -4.81
C MET A 129 10.46 -10.25 -5.72
N VAL A 130 9.19 -9.95 -6.01
CA VAL A 130 8.82 -8.74 -6.76
C VAL A 130 9.02 -7.53 -5.86
N THR A 131 10.21 -6.94 -5.92
CA THR A 131 10.59 -5.71 -5.20
C THR A 131 10.41 -4.47 -6.07
N ARG A 132 10.48 -4.63 -7.40
CA ARG A 132 10.31 -3.56 -8.39
C ARG A 132 9.60 -4.06 -9.64
N ALA A 133 8.81 -3.18 -10.26
CA ALA A 133 8.22 -3.33 -11.59
C ALA A 133 8.61 -2.08 -12.40
N ASN A 134 9.29 -2.24 -13.53
CA ASN A 134 9.81 -1.13 -14.35
C ASN A 134 10.60 -0.07 -13.54
N GLY A 135 11.42 -0.52 -12.59
CA GLY A 135 12.17 0.38 -11.72
C GLY A 135 11.36 1.03 -10.59
N ILE A 136 10.02 0.89 -10.56
CA ILE A 136 9.14 1.40 -9.52
C ILE A 136 9.04 0.39 -8.36
N PRO A 137 9.25 0.79 -7.10
CA PRO A 137 9.16 -0.11 -5.95
C PRO A 137 7.73 -0.61 -5.73
N VAL A 138 7.60 -1.90 -5.38
CA VAL A 138 6.33 -2.53 -5.02
C VAL A 138 6.26 -2.76 -3.51
N ARG A 139 5.27 -2.14 -2.85
CA ARG A 139 5.05 -2.21 -1.40
C ARG A 139 3.83 -3.07 -1.08
N LYS A 140 4.00 -3.97 -0.13
CA LYS A 140 2.93 -4.78 0.46
C LYS A 140 2.22 -3.95 1.54
N ILE A 141 0.90 -3.86 1.49
CA ILE A 141 0.08 -3.21 2.53
C ILE A 141 -1.05 -4.15 2.92
N ASP A 142 -1.16 -4.46 4.21
CA ASP A 142 -2.19 -5.35 4.74
C ASP A 142 -3.54 -4.63 4.97
N ALA A 143 -3.54 -3.29 4.97
CA ALA A 143 -4.75 -2.47 5.07
C ALA A 143 -5.60 -2.45 3.78
N LEU A 144 -5.11 -3.00 2.66
CA LEU A 144 -5.86 -3.11 1.40
C LEU A 144 -6.66 -4.41 1.38
N LEU A 145 -7.98 -4.31 1.20
CA LEU A 145 -8.89 -5.45 1.23
C LEU A 145 -8.95 -6.16 -0.13
N SER A 146 -9.08 -7.49 -0.10
CA SER A 146 -9.33 -8.33 -1.29
C SER A 146 -10.80 -8.36 -1.72
N THR A 147 -11.70 -7.86 -0.87
CA THR A 147 -13.17 -8.04 -0.97
C THR A 147 -13.92 -6.71 -1.09
N GLU A 148 -13.29 -5.71 -1.70
CA GLU A 148 -13.93 -4.41 -1.94
C GLU A 148 -15.19 -4.56 -2.81
N ALA A 149 -16.21 -3.75 -2.54
CA ALA A 149 -17.40 -3.68 -3.39
C ALA A 149 -17.03 -3.26 -4.81
N ARG A 150 -17.71 -3.86 -5.80
CA ARG A 150 -17.47 -3.55 -7.22
C ARG A 150 -17.79 -2.09 -7.51
N VAL A 151 -16.84 -1.40 -8.14
CA VAL A 151 -17.03 -0.04 -8.66
C VAL A 151 -17.79 -0.13 -9.99
N THR A 152 -18.94 0.53 -10.07
CA THR A 152 -19.73 0.74 -11.29
C THR A 152 -19.49 2.14 -11.85
N ALA A 153 -19.79 2.32 -13.14
CA ALA A 153 -19.73 3.63 -13.80
C ALA A 153 -20.94 4.50 -13.43
#